data_AF-A0A2E0FGE8-F1
#
_entry.id   AF-A0A2E0FGE8-F1
#
_cell.length_a   1.000
_cell.length_b   1.000
_cell.length_c   1.000
_cell.angle_alpha   90.00
_cell.angle_beta   90.00
_cell.angle_gamma   90.00
#
_symmetry.space_group_name_H-M   'P 1'
#
loop_
_entity.id
_entity.type
_entity.pdbx_description
1 polymer ?
#
loop_
_entity_poly.entity_id
_entity_poly.type
_entity_poly.pdbx_seq_one_letter_code
_entity_poly.pdbx_strand_id
1 'polypeptide(L)' 'MTDTQEKQEKKVYVVTRNSRRIEDKNYATREEADVRAQALVDMLKQWKDPDLKKVKVVETSKPAKIR' A
#
# COMPACT_ATOMS: atom_id res chain seq x y z
N MET A 1 -5.07 36.48 11.73
CA MET A 1 -4.70 35.75 10.51
C MET A 1 -4.16 34.41 10.97
N THR A 2 -4.97 33.36 10.92
CA THR A 2 -4.52 32.01 11.28
C THR A 2 -4.04 31.33 10.01
N ASP A 3 -2.72 31.26 9.84
CA ASP A 3 -2.06 30.47 8.81
C ASP A 3 -2.48 29.00 8.97
N THR A 4 -3.51 28.63 8.21
CA THR A 4 -3.85 27.23 8.01
C THR A 4 -2.83 26.71 7.02
N GLN A 5 -1.68 26.27 7.53
CA GLN A 5 -0.72 25.51 6.74
C GLN A 5 -1.46 24.27 6.25
N GLU A 6 -1.91 24.30 5.00
CA GLU A 6 -2.27 23.12 4.25
C GLU A 6 -1.04 22.21 4.24
N LYS A 7 -0.93 21.34 5.26
CA LYS A 7 -0.03 20.20 5.22
C LYS A 7 -0.48 19.39 4.02
N GLN A 8 0.16 19.61 2.88
CA GLN A 8 0.08 18.70 1.75
C GLN A 8 0.42 17.33 2.31
N GLU A 9 -0.62 16.51 2.50
CA GLU A 9 -0.49 15.20 3.08
C GLU A 9 0.41 14.40 2.13
N LYS A 10 1.64 14.10 2.56
CA LYS A 10 2.61 13.39 1.73
C LYS A 10 1.97 12.10 1.23
N LYS A 11 1.79 12.02 -0.09
CA LYS A 11 1.27 10.81 -0.72
C LYS A 11 2.28 9.69 -0.54
N VAL A 12 1.79 8.54 -0.12
CA VAL A 12 2.57 7.33 0.07
C VAL A 12 1.91 6.18 -0.67
N TYR A 13 2.68 5.13 -0.90
CA TYR A 13 2.20 3.92 -1.53
C TYR A 13 2.08 2.80 -0.50
N VAL A 14 0.96 2.09 -0.53
CA VAL A 14 0.62 1.04 0.42
C VAL A 14 0.32 -0.23 -0.36
N VAL A 15 0.94 -1.33 0.03
CA VAL A 15 0.57 -2.64 -0.49
C VAL A 15 -0.67 -3.12 0.28
N THR A 16 -1.64 -3.61 -0.46
CA THR A 16 -2.90 -4.14 0.07
C THR A 16 -3.13 -5.54 -0.45
N ARG A 17 -3.85 -6.35 0.33
CA ARG A 17 -4.36 -7.67 -0.05
C ARG A 17 -5.81 -7.74 0.36
N ASN A 18 -6.70 -8.09 -0.57
CA ASN A 18 -8.14 -8.16 -0.32
C ASN A 18 -8.69 -6.84 0.29
N SER A 19 -8.23 -5.72 -0.26
CA SER A 19 -8.54 -4.34 0.20
C SER A 19 -8.03 -3.96 1.59
N ARG A 20 -7.31 -4.85 2.27
CA ARG A 20 -6.71 -4.60 3.58
C ARG A 20 -5.25 -4.28 3.46
N ARG A 21 -4.76 -3.42 4.35
CA ARG A 21 -3.33 -3.17 4.50
C ARG A 21 -2.66 -4.42 5.06
N ILE A 22 -1.53 -4.81 4.48
CA ILE A 22 -0.80 -6.02 4.90
C ILE A 22 0.41 -5.73 5.78
N GLU A 23 0.90 -4.49 5.75
CA GLU A 23 2.14 -4.08 6.38
C GLU A 23 2.00 -2.68 6.94
N ASP A 24 2.64 -2.42 8.08
CA ASP A 24 2.68 -1.10 8.68
C ASP A 24 3.66 -0.15 8.00
N LYS A 25 4.45 -0.64 7.04
CA LYS A 25 5.34 0.18 6.21
C LYS A 25 4.59 0.90 5.09
N ASN A 26 4.96 2.16 4.87
CA ASN A 26 4.58 2.94 3.70
C ASN A 26 5.80 3.06 2.77
N TYR A 27 5.55 3.05 1.47
CA TYR A 27 6.57 3.22 0.45
C TYR A 27 6.59 4.67 -0.06
N ALA A 28 7.78 5.17 -0.33
CA ALA A 28 7.96 6.54 -0.81
C ALA A 28 7.67 6.64 -2.32
N THR A 29 7.98 5.58 -3.07
CA THR A 29 7.69 5.50 -4.50
C THR A 29 6.80 4.31 -4.85
N ARG A 30 6.21 4.37 -6.04
CA ARG A 30 5.38 3.28 -6.56
C ARG A 30 6.22 2.06 -6.89
N GLU A 31 7.43 2.23 -7.42
CA GLU A 31 8.29 1.10 -7.78
C GLU A 31 8.64 0.24 -6.56
N GLU A 32 8.97 0.85 -5.42
CA GLU A 32 9.26 0.10 -4.20
C GLU A 32 8.06 -0.74 -3.73
N ALA A 33 6.86 -0.15 -3.81
CA ALA A 33 5.62 -0.84 -3.47
C ALA A 33 5.30 -1.97 -4.45
N ASP A 34 5.54 -1.76 -5.75
CA ASP A 34 5.32 -2.78 -6.79
C ASP A 34 6.30 -3.96 -6.63
N VAL A 35 7.58 -3.70 -6.33
CA VAL A 35 8.55 -4.76 -6.00
C VAL A 35 8.09 -5.58 -4.80
N ARG A 36 7.61 -4.91 -3.74
CA ARG A 36 7.06 -5.62 -2.58
C ARG A 36 5.82 -6.42 -2.92
N ALA A 37 4.89 -5.82 -3.66
CA ALA A 37 3.65 -6.46 -4.09
C ALA A 37 3.94 -7.72 -4.90
N GLN A 38 4.92 -7.67 -5.80
CA GLN A 38 5.36 -8.82 -6.59
C GLN A 38 5.93 -9.93 -5.69
N ALA A 39 6.80 -9.59 -4.74
CA ALA A 39 7.32 -10.56 -3.78
C ALA A 39 6.22 -11.23 -2.94
N LEU A 40 5.18 -10.47 -2.57
CA LEU A 40 4.01 -11.05 -1.90
C LEU A 40 3.23 -11.98 -2.82
N VAL A 41 2.98 -11.58 -4.06
CA VAL A 41 2.28 -12.41 -5.05
C VAL A 41 3.03 -13.72 -5.26
N ASP A 42 4.36 -13.69 -5.36
CA ASP A 42 5.17 -14.89 -5.55
C ASP A 42 5.16 -15.81 -4.34
N MET A 43 5.17 -15.24 -3.13
CA MET A 43 4.89 -16.01 -1.91
C MET A 43 3.50 -16.66 -2.00
N LEU A 44 2.43 -15.89 -2.24
CA LEU A 44 1.05 -16.41 -2.28
C LEU A 44 0.82 -17.49 -3.35
N LYS A 45 1.53 -17.41 -4.49
CA LYS A 45 1.53 -18.46 -5.52
C LYS A 45 2.01 -19.80 -4.96
N GLN A 46 3.06 -19.83 -4.14
CA GLN A 46 3.57 -21.06 -3.54
C GLN A 46 2.52 -21.75 -2.66
N TRP A 47 1.71 -20.95 -1.95
CA TRP A 47 0.65 -21.42 -1.08
C TRP A 47 -0.69 -21.66 -1.80
N LYS A 48 -0.75 -21.45 -3.12
CA LYS A 48 -1.97 -21.50 -3.94
C LYS A 48 -3.10 -20.63 -3.37
N ASP A 49 -2.73 -19.50 -2.76
CA ASP A 49 -3.69 -18.62 -2.09
C ASP A 49 -4.53 -17.86 -3.13
N PRO A 50 -5.87 -17.95 -3.10
CA PRO A 50 -6.73 -17.30 -4.09
C PRO A 50 -6.64 -15.77 -4.05
N ASP A 51 -6.19 -15.19 -2.94
CA ASP A 51 -6.05 -13.75 -2.80
C ASP A 51 -4.80 -13.19 -3.49
N LEU A 52 -3.95 -14.02 -4.12
CA LEU A 52 -2.83 -13.53 -4.94
C LEU A 52 -3.29 -12.52 -6.00
N LYS A 53 -4.50 -12.69 -6.54
CA LYS A 53 -5.10 -11.78 -7.54
C LYS A 53 -5.66 -10.49 -6.93
N LYS A 54 -5.69 -10.40 -5.60
CA LYS A 54 -6.23 -9.26 -4.84
C LYS A 54 -5.12 -8.43 -4.19
N VAL A 55 -3.86 -8.67 -4.54
CA VAL A 55 -2.73 -7.82 -4.13
C VAL A 55 -2.71 -6.59 -5.02
N LYS A 56 -2.66 -5.40 -4.42
CA LYS A 56 -2.64 -4.10 -5.14
C LYS A 56 -1.79 -3.08 -4.42
N VAL A 57 -1.19 -2.17 -5.16
CA VAL A 57 -0.58 -0.96 -4.63
C VAL A 57 -1.61 0.17 -4.66
N VAL A 58 -1.77 0.87 -3.53
CA VAL A 58 -2.68 2.00 -3.37
C VAL A 58 -1.87 3.24 -3.01
N GLU A 59 -1.99 4.28 -3.85
CA GLU A 59 -1.50 5.62 -3.54
C GLU A 59 -2.51 6.30 -2.62
N THR A 60 -2.06 6.78 -1.46
CA THR A 60 -2.94 7.45 -0.49
C THR A 60 -2.16 8.44 0.34
N SER A 61 -2.86 9.50 0.75
CA SER A 61 -2.36 10.44 1.75
C SER A 61 -2.78 10.06 3.18
N LYS A 62 -3.69 9.09 3.32
CA LYS A 62 -4.26 8.61 4.58
C LYS A 62 -4.11 7.08 4.73
N PRO A 63 -2.88 6.55 4.81
CA PRO A 63 -2.63 5.11 4.88
C PRO A 63 -3.34 4.42 6.04
N ALA A 64 -3.47 5.09 7.19
CA ALA A 64 -4.16 4.58 8.38
C ALA A 64 -5.67 4.37 8.21
N LYS A 65 -6.28 4.89 7.14
CA LYS A 65 -7.71 4.67 6.83
C LYS A 65 -7.97 3.40 6.03
N ILE A 66 -6.93 2.75 5.49
CA ILE A 66 -7.07 1.48 4.78
C ILE A 66 -7.14 0.35 5.82
N ARG A 67 -8.28 -0.33 5.91
CA ARG A 67 -8.57 -1.42 6.87
C ARG A 67 -8.76 -2.75 6.17
#